data_AF-A0A377V3N3-F1
#
_entry.id   AF-A0A377V3N3-F1
#
_cell.length_a   1.000
_cell.length_b   1.000
_cell.length_c   1.000
_cell.angle_alpha   90.00
_cell.angle_beta   90.00
_cell.angle_gamma   90.00
#
_symmetry.space_group_name_H-M   'P 1'
#
loop_
_entity.id
_entity.type
_entity.pdbx_description
1 polymer ?
#
loop_
_entity_poly.entity_id
_entity_poly.type
_entity_poly.pdbx_seq_one_letter_code
_entity_poly.pdbx_strand_id
1 'polypeptide(L)'
;MSPDAIASLIVTKEGDTFDCRQWQRVIAQPGKLMNRDSEIYNVTASLDIYPVEREGNTISYDRMTLSRVERLTPECEKAWAKARATGPVSAPASTR
;
A
#
# COMPACT_ATOMS: atom_id res chain seq x y z
N MET A 1 -5.56 -16.22 -3.66
CA MET A 1 -5.74 -15.40 -2.45
C MET A 1 -6.60 -16.18 -1.48
N SER A 2 -6.30 -16.15 -0.17
CA SER A 2 -7.18 -16.76 0.84
C SER A 2 -8.50 -15.97 0.89
N PRO A 3 -9.66 -16.62 1.11
CA PRO A 3 -10.91 -15.92 1.45
C PRO A 3 -10.78 -15.00 2.67
N ASP A 4 -9.84 -15.30 3.59
CA ASP A 4 -9.58 -14.51 4.79
C ASP A 4 -8.63 -13.32 4.55
N ALA A 5 -8.18 -13.12 3.31
CA ALA A 5 -7.26 -12.05 2.97
C ALA A 5 -7.98 -10.70 2.93
N ILE A 6 -7.64 -9.80 3.86
CA ILE A 6 -8.24 -8.46 3.92
C ILE A 6 -7.28 -7.42 3.30
N ALA A 7 -7.81 -6.64 2.37
CA ALA A 7 -7.16 -5.47 1.80
C ALA A 7 -8.02 -4.22 1.96
N SER A 8 -7.38 -3.06 2.01
CA SER A 8 -8.02 -1.76 1.99
C SER A 8 -7.23 -0.80 1.11
N LEU A 9 -7.92 -0.15 0.18
CA LEU A 9 -7.36 0.95 -0.60
C LEU A 9 -7.93 2.27 -0.06
N ILE A 10 -7.06 3.10 0.50
CA ILE A 10 -7.41 4.47 0.92
C ILE A 10 -7.10 5.39 -0.24
N VAL A 11 -8.07 6.23 -0.63
CA VAL A 11 -7.88 7.28 -1.63
C VAL A 11 -8.24 8.60 -0.98
N THR A 12 -7.27 9.51 -0.91
CA THR A 12 -7.46 10.86 -0.35
C THR A 12 -8.16 11.79 -1.34
N LYS A 13 -8.52 12.99 -0.91
CA LYS A 13 -9.12 14.00 -1.82
C LYS A 13 -8.11 14.52 -2.84
N GLU A 14 -6.84 14.52 -2.45
CA GLU A 14 -5.70 14.98 -3.23
C GLU A 14 -5.27 13.95 -4.29
N GLY A 15 -5.84 12.74 -4.23
CA GLY A 15 -5.55 11.65 -5.17
C GLY A 15 -4.45 10.69 -4.68
N ASP A 16 -3.85 10.94 -3.52
CA ASP A 16 -2.91 9.99 -2.91
C ASP A 16 -3.63 8.68 -2.57
N THR A 17 -2.94 7.58 -2.79
CA THR A 17 -3.43 6.24 -2.47
C THR A 17 -2.57 5.55 -1.41
N PHE A 18 -3.20 4.74 -0.58
CA PHE A 18 -2.51 3.83 0.34
C PHE A 18 -3.15 2.45 0.26
N ASP A 19 -2.37 1.50 -0.26
CA ASP A 19 -2.76 0.09 -0.39
C ASP A 19 -2.31 -0.69 0.85
N CYS A 20 -3.27 -1.08 1.68
CA CYS A 20 -3.04 -1.87 2.88
C CYS A 20 -3.46 -3.32 2.63
N ARG A 21 -2.49 -4.23 2.48
CA ARG A 21 -2.73 -5.68 2.30
C ARG A 21 -2.17 -6.45 3.49
N GLN A 22 -3.06 -7.02 4.30
CA GLN A 22 -2.66 -7.67 5.55
C GLN A 22 -1.78 -8.92 5.35
N TRP A 23 -1.80 -9.52 4.14
CA TRP A 23 -0.98 -10.70 3.82
C TRP A 23 0.44 -10.37 3.35
N GLN A 24 0.75 -9.11 3.05
CA GLN A 24 2.13 -8.67 2.79
C GLN A 24 2.82 -8.40 4.14
N ARG A 25 3.08 -9.47 4.90
CA ARG A 25 3.60 -9.43 6.27
C ARG A 25 5.05 -8.95 6.41
N VAL A 26 5.72 -8.62 5.30
CA VAL A 26 7.04 -7.99 5.29
C VAL A 26 6.89 -6.65 4.57
N ILE A 27 6.82 -5.56 5.33
CA ILE A 27 6.97 -4.22 4.73
C ILE A 27 8.47 -4.02 4.52
N ALA A 28 8.99 -4.68 3.48
CA ALA A 28 10.32 -4.40 2.96
C ALA A 28 10.29 -2.94 2.52
N GLN A 29 10.98 -2.07 3.26
CA GLN A 29 11.04 -0.65 2.92
C GLN A 29 12.13 -0.47 1.88
N PRO A 30 11.82 0.16 0.73
CA PRO A 30 12.84 0.50 -0.25
C PRO A 30 14.03 1.21 0.40
N GLY A 31 15.25 0.82 0.04
CA GLY A 31 16.48 1.38 0.60
C GLY A 31 16.94 0.76 1.92
N LYS A 32 16.25 -0.28 2.43
CA LYS A 32 16.74 -1.12 3.54
C LYS A 32 17.23 -2.47 3.05
N LEU A 33 18.16 -3.07 3.79
CA LEU A 33 18.53 -4.46 3.61
C LEU A 33 17.50 -5.35 4.32
N MET A 34 16.99 -6.37 3.64
CA MET A 34 16.13 -7.40 4.24
C MET A 34 16.95 -8.65 4.50
N ASN A 35 16.91 -9.16 5.74
CA ASN A 35 17.41 -10.49 6.06
C ASN A 35 16.25 -11.49 5.98
N ARG A 36 16.40 -12.53 5.15
CA ARG A 36 15.45 -13.63 5.02
C ARG A 36 16.24 -14.92 4.84
N ASP A 37 15.96 -15.91 5.67
CA ASP A 37 16.58 -17.24 5.60
C ASP A 37 18.13 -17.19 5.59
N SER A 38 18.71 -16.27 6.36
CA SER A 38 20.15 -15.99 6.44
C SER A 38 20.79 -15.36 5.19
N GLU A 39 19.98 -14.95 4.21
CA GLU A 39 20.43 -14.20 3.04
C GLU A 39 20.03 -12.72 3.15
N ILE A 40 20.89 -11.85 2.61
CA ILE A 40 20.67 -10.39 2.58
C ILE A 40 20.23 -9.99 1.18
N TYR A 41 19.07 -9.34 1.11
CA TYR A 41 18.49 -8.85 -0.13
C TYR A 41 18.51 -7.32 -0.15
N ASN A 42 18.88 -6.75 -1.30
CA ASN A 42 18.66 -5.34 -1.58
C ASN A 42 17.16 -5.12 -1.85
N VAL A 43 16.51 -4.29 -1.03
CA VAL A 43 15.10 -3.95 -1.23
C VAL A 43 15.04 -2.67 -2.08
N THR A 44 14.55 -2.84 -3.31
CA THR A 44 14.30 -1.74 -4.24
C THR A 44 12.80 -1.40 -4.27
N ALA A 45 12.45 -0.20 -4.72
CA ALA A 45 11.07 0.17 -5.03
C ALA A 45 10.81 -0.08 -6.53
N SER A 46 9.78 -0.84 -6.85
CA SER A 46 9.19 -0.89 -8.20
C SER A 46 7.87 -0.12 -8.19
N LEU A 47 7.56 0.59 -9.27
CA LEU A 47 6.26 1.21 -9.46
C LEU A 47 5.41 0.28 -10.33
N ASP A 48 4.34 -0.25 -9.75
CA ASP A 48 3.32 -0.98 -10.50
C ASP A 48 2.11 -0.05 -10.75
N ILE A 49 1.59 -0.08 -11.98
CA ILE A 49 0.44 0.74 -12.38
C ILE A 49 -0.73 -0.21 -12.67
N TYR A 50 -1.83 -0.01 -11.95
CA TYR A 50 -3.06 -0.78 -12.12
C TYR A 50 -4.21 0.13 -12.55
N PRO A 51 -5.06 -0.30 -13.51
CA PRO A 51 -6.29 0.42 -13.80
C PRO A 51 -7.22 0.38 -12.58
N VAL A 52 -7.97 1.46 -12.39
CA VAL A 52 -9.02 1.57 -11.38
C VAL A 52 -10.33 1.82 -12.09
N GLU A 53 -11.24 0.85 -12.00
CA GLU A 53 -12.59 0.97 -12.53
C GLU A 53 -13.58 1.06 -11.38
N ARG A 54 -14.55 1.97 -11.45
CA ARG A 54 -15.52 2.21 -10.38
C ARG A 54 -16.93 1.94 -10.89
N GLU A 55 -17.66 1.14 -10.13
CA GLU A 55 -19.08 0.87 -10.38
C GLU A 55 -19.86 1.04 -9.07
N GLY A 56 -20.66 2.11 -8.97
CA GLY A 56 -21.45 2.39 -7.76
C GLY A 56 -20.59 2.44 -6.49
N ASN A 57 -20.74 1.45 -5.61
CA ASN A 57 -20.02 1.37 -4.34
C ASN A 57 -18.80 0.43 -4.35
N THR A 58 -18.46 -0.14 -5.51
CA THR A 58 -17.31 -1.02 -5.68
C THR A 58 -16.25 -0.38 -6.58
N ILE A 59 -15.03 -0.86 -6.44
CA ILE A 59 -13.92 -0.60 -7.35
C ILE A 59 -13.23 -1.91 -7.73
N SER A 60 -12.78 -2.01 -8.98
CA SER A 60 -11.90 -3.06 -9.45
C SER A 60 -10.48 -2.50 -9.57
N TYR A 61 -9.52 -3.13 -8.89
CA TYR A 61 -8.12 -2.70 -8.79
C TYR A 61 -7.24 -3.92 -8.48
N ASP A 62 -6.11 -4.08 -9.20
CA ASP A 62 -5.16 -5.20 -9.07
C ASP A 62 -5.83 -6.57 -8.84
N ARG A 63 -6.72 -6.96 -9.76
CA ARG A 63 -7.45 -8.24 -9.73
C ARG A 63 -8.29 -8.45 -8.45
N MET A 64 -8.57 -7.39 -7.70
CA MET A 64 -9.46 -7.37 -6.55
C MET A 64 -10.68 -6.51 -6.86
N THR A 65 -11.82 -6.91 -6.31
CA THR A 65 -13.02 -6.07 -6.25
C THR A 65 -13.20 -5.65 -4.80
N LEU A 66 -13.10 -4.35 -4.54
CA LEU A 66 -13.21 -3.76 -3.21
C LEU A 66 -14.54 -3.03 -3.08
N SER A 67 -15.21 -3.18 -1.94
CA SER A 67 -16.41 -2.42 -1.60
C SER A 67 -16.06 -1.27 -0.67
N ARG A 68 -16.72 -0.11 -0.83
CA ARG A 68 -16.54 1.01 0.11
C ARG A 68 -17.01 0.60 1.50
N VAL A 69 -16.21 0.95 2.49
CA VAL A 69 -16.50 0.79 3.91
C VAL A 69 -16.38 2.13 4.62
N GLU A 70 -17.07 2.28 5.76
CA GLU A 70 -17.01 3.49 6.58
C GLU A 70 -15.78 3.53 7.49
N ARG A 71 -15.26 2.36 7.88
CA ARG A 71 -14.13 2.21 8.79
C ARG A 71 -13.13 1.19 8.26
N LEU A 72 -11.86 1.49 8.46
CA LEU A 72 -10.76 0.57 8.15
C LEU A 72 -10.66 -0.50 9.24
N THR A 73 -9.89 -1.56 8.97
CA THR A 73 -9.46 -2.47 10.03
C THR A 73 -8.45 -1.77 10.95
N PRO A 74 -8.37 -2.14 12.25
CA PRO A 74 -7.42 -1.54 13.18
C PRO A 74 -5.97 -1.59 12.70
N GLU A 75 -5.59 -2.67 11.99
CA GLU A 75 -4.25 -2.82 11.43
C GLU A 75 -3.98 -1.78 10.33
N CYS A 76 -4.95 -1.57 9.44
CA CYS A 76 -4.82 -0.60 8.35
C CYS A 76 -4.89 0.84 8.86
N GLU A 77 -5.69 1.14 9.90
CA GLU A 77 -5.68 2.45 10.56
C GLU A 77 -4.30 2.77 11.13
N LYS A 78 -3.70 1.82 11.86
CA LYS A 78 -2.37 1.98 12.43
C LYS A 78 -1.30 2.17 11.34
N ALA A 79 -1.36 1.39 10.26
CA ALA A 79 -0.44 1.49 9.14
C ALA A 79 -0.56 2.85 8.43
N TRP A 80 -1.79 3.31 8.20
CA TRP A 80 -2.08 4.60 7.59
C TRP A 80 -1.56 5.77 8.44
N ALA A 81 -1.81 5.74 9.75
CA ALA A 81 -1.31 6.76 10.67
C ALA A 81 0.23 6.85 10.63
N LYS A 82 0.92 5.70 10.61
CA LYS A 82 2.38 5.64 10.48
C LYS A 82 2.87 6.20 9.15
N ALA A 83 2.22 5.84 8.04
CA ALA A 83 2.58 6.33 6.71
C ALA A 83 2.49 7.86 6.63
N ARG A 84 1.39 8.45 7.12
CA ARG A 84 1.20 9.90 7.16
C ARG A 84 2.23 10.63 8.03
N ALA A 85 2.63 10.02 9.15
CA ALA A 85 3.63 10.62 10.05
C ALA A 85 5.05 10.64 9.44
N THR A 86 5.34 9.76 8.49
CA THR A 86 6.68 9.64 7.89
C THR A 86 6.85 10.56 6.66
N GLY A 87 5.76 11.19 6.19
CA GLY A 87 5.72 11.98 4.96
C GLY A 87 5.96 11.13 3.71
N PRO A 88 5.69 11.66 2.50
CA PRO A 88 6.25 11.04 1.30
C PRO A 88 7.77 11.07 1.42
N VAL A 89 8.43 9.93 1.20
CA VAL A 89 9.85 9.92 0.84
C VAL A 89 9.91 10.67 -0.48
N SER A 90 10.07 11.98 -0.37
CA SER A 90 10.07 12.89 -1.50
C SER A 90 11.20 12.44 -2.42
N ALA A 91 10.89 12.26 -3.71
CA ALA A 91 11.92 12.11 -4.72
C ALA A 91 12.96 13.23 -4.52
N PRO A 92 14.27 12.96 -4.72
CA PRO A 92 15.28 13.99 -4.52
C PRO A 92 14.88 15.21 -5.35
N ALA A 93 14.85 16.37 -4.71
CA ALA A 93 14.57 17.64 -5.37
C ALA A 93 15.49 17.71 -6.59
N SER A 94 14.90 17.80 -7.79
CA SER A 94 15.66 18.05 -9.00
C SER A 94 16.21 19.46 -8.87
N THR A 95 17.47 19.56 -8.43
CA THR A 95 18.23 20.80 -8.46
C THR A 95 18.38 21.16 -9.94
N ARG A 96 17.75 22.27 -10.32
CA ARG A 96 17.93 22.91 -11.62
C ARG A 96 19.27 23.63 -11.68
#